data_AF-A0A352RDR9-F1
#
_entry.id   AF-A0A352RDR9-F1
#
_cell.length_a   1.000
_cell.length_b   1.000
_cell.length_c   1.000
_cell.angle_alpha   90.00
_cell.angle_beta   90.00
_cell.angle_gamma   90.00
#
_symmetry.space_group_name_H-M   'P 1'
#
loop_
_entity.id
_entity.type
_entity.pdbx_description
1 polymer ?
#
loop_
_entity_poly.entity_id
_entity_poly.type
_entity_poly.pdbx_seq_one_letter_code
_entity_poly.pdbx_strand_id
1 'polypeptide(L)' 'MKTPKLPLIIDGLQYNNWSEDIFREMNEGGVAAVHVTICYHEDFQEMVENVIAWNRLF' A
#
# COMPACT_ATOMS: atom_id res chain seq x y z
N MET A 1 33.98 -1.40 -8.82
CA MET A 1 33.13 -0.77 -7.80
C MET A 1 31.88 -1.62 -7.63
N LYS A 2 31.50 -1.98 -6.40
CA LYS A 2 30.19 -2.60 -6.14
C LYS A 2 29.15 -1.49 -6.11
N THR A 3 28.09 -1.60 -6.89
CA THR A 3 26.95 -0.68 -6.83
C THR A 3 26.41 -0.66 -5.40
N PRO A 4 26.17 0.52 -4.79
CA PRO A 4 25.56 0.58 -3.48
C PRO A 4 24.16 -0.05 -3.56
N LYS A 5 23.86 -0.99 -2.66
CA LYS A 5 22.49 -1.50 -2.51
C LYS A 5 21.67 -0.40 -1.85
N LEU A 6 20.62 0.04 -2.53
CA LEU A 6 19.61 0.91 -1.92
C LEU A 6 18.94 0.17 -0.75
N PRO A 7 18.63 0.86 0.35
CA PRO A 7 17.86 0.26 1.44
C PRO A 7 16.46 -0.11 0.94
N LEU A 8 15.94 -1.27 1.37
CA LEU A 8 14.54 -1.63 1.16
C LEU A 8 13.70 -0.91 2.22
N ILE A 9 12.90 0.07 1.79
CA ILE A 9 11.97 0.78 2.67
C ILE A 9 10.65 0.01 2.69
N ILE A 10 10.22 -0.45 3.86
CA ILE A 10 8.94 -1.10 4.06
C ILE A 10 8.12 -0.24 5.00
N ASP A 11 6.95 0.19 4.54
CA ASP A 11 5.99 0.89 5.36
C ASP A 11 5.09 -0.12 6.10
N GLY A 12 5.09 -0.07 7.41
CA GLY A 12 4.42 -1.06 8.26
C GLY A 12 2.96 -0.77 8.56
N LEU A 13 2.42 0.40 8.22
CA LEU A 13 1.05 0.75 8.57
C LEU A 13 0.51 1.90 7.71
N GLN A 14 -0.29 1.58 6.69
CA GLN A 14 -0.96 2.60 5.87
C GLN A 14 -2.45 2.33 5.70
N TYR A 15 -3.24 3.39 5.84
CA TYR A 15 -4.67 3.42 5.53
C TYR A 15 -4.94 4.69 4.72
N ASN A 16 -5.03 4.53 3.41
CA ASN A 16 -5.11 5.65 2.46
C ASN A 16 -6.34 5.47 1.57
N ASN A 17 -6.76 6.56 0.93
CA ASN A 17 -7.71 6.50 -0.18
C ASN A 17 -6.97 6.05 -1.46
N TRP A 18 -6.71 4.74 -1.57
CA TRP A 18 -5.80 4.16 -2.55
C TRP A 18 -6.13 4.53 -4.00
N SER A 19 -5.09 4.92 -4.74
CA SER A 19 -5.14 5.28 -6.16
C SER A 19 -3.80 4.99 -6.83
N GLU A 20 -3.78 5.00 -8.17
CA GLU A 20 -2.54 4.87 -8.94
C GLU A 20 -1.50 5.96 -8.57
N ASP A 21 -1.95 7.20 -8.36
CA ASP A 21 -1.08 8.33 -8.01
C ASP A 21 -0.34 8.08 -6.69
N ILE A 22 -1.01 7.52 -5.68
CA ILE A 22 -0.37 7.15 -4.39
C ILE A 22 0.73 6.11 -4.62
N PHE A 23 0.50 5.10 -5.46
CA PHE A 23 1.53 4.11 -5.76
C PHE A 23 2.71 4.71 -6.52
N ARG A 24 2.47 5.69 -7.41
CA ARG A 24 3.53 6.42 -8.11
C ARG A 24 4.37 7.24 -7.13
N GLU A 25 3.72 7.99 -6.24
CA GLU A 25 4.39 8.76 -5.19
C GLU A 25 5.20 7.87 -4.24
N MET A 26 4.65 6.72 -3.83
CA MET A 26 5.36 5.74 -3.01
C MET A 26 6.61 5.19 -3.71
N ASN A 27 6.50 4.87 -5.00
CA ASN A 27 7.62 4.40 -5.81
C ASN A 27 8.68 5.50 -6.02
N GLU A 28 8.26 6.74 -6.28
CA GLU A 28 9.15 7.91 -6.37
C GLU A 28 9.89 8.17 -5.04
N GLY A 29 9.20 7.97 -3.91
CA GLY A 29 9.77 8.02 -2.56
C GLY A 29 10.64 6.82 -2.18
N GLY A 30 10.72 5.79 -3.03
CA GLY A 30 11.56 4.60 -2.81
C GLY A 30 10.97 3.55 -1.85
N VAL A 31 9.66 3.59 -1.59
CA VAL A 31 8.97 2.57 -0.79
C VAL A 31 8.88 1.27 -1.59
N ALA A 32 9.46 0.21 -1.06
CA ALA A 32 9.51 -1.10 -1.70
C ALA A 32 8.29 -1.97 -1.38
N ALA A 33 7.68 -1.78 -0.21
CA ALA A 33 6.46 -2.48 0.19
C ALA A 33 5.68 -1.68 1.23
N VAL A 34 4.37 -1.90 1.28
CA VAL A 34 3.48 -1.31 2.28
C VAL A 34 2.54 -2.37 2.84
N HIS A 35 2.36 -2.37 4.16
CA HIS A 35 1.28 -3.10 4.82
C HIS A 35 0.01 -2.23 4.79
N VAL A 36 -0.96 -2.66 3.99
CA VAL A 36 -2.24 -1.97 3.84
C VAL A 36 -3.21 -2.43 4.92
N THR A 37 -3.68 -1.48 5.71
CA THR A 37 -4.82 -1.71 6.61
C THR A 37 -6.09 -1.74 5.76
N ILE A 38 -6.85 -2.83 5.87
CA ILE A 38 -8.09 -3.01 5.11
C ILE A 38 -9.34 -2.59 5.89
N CYS A 39 -9.28 -2.62 7.22
CA CYS A 39 -10.37 -2.26 8.11
C CYS A 39 -9.86 -1.90 9.51
N TYR A 40 -10.56 -0.98 10.18
CA TYR A 40 -10.44 -0.65 11.60
C TYR A 40 -11.77 -0.84 12.35
N HIS A 41 -12.82 -0.23 11.82
CA HIS A 41 -14.14 -0.14 12.46
C HIS A 41 -15.26 -0.62 11.55
N GLU A 42 -14.95 -0.84 10.27
CA GLU A 42 -15.83 -1.43 9.27
C GLU A 42 -16.39 -2.77 9.76
N ASP A 43 -17.66 -3.02 9.49
CA ASP A 43 -18.25 -4.33 9.71
C ASP A 43 -17.76 -5.35 8.66
N PHE A 44 -18.27 -6.58 8.75
CA PHE A 44 -17.85 -7.64 7.83
C PHE A 44 -18.14 -7.31 6.36
N GLN A 45 -19.32 -6.76 6.05
CA GLN A 45 -19.70 -6.46 4.66
C GLN A 45 -18.87 -5.31 4.11
N GLU A 46 -18.71 -4.24 4.89
CA GLU A 46 -17.87 -3.09 4.55
C GLU A 46 -16.40 -3.50 4.33
N MET A 47 -15.84 -4.36 5.18
CA MET A 47 -14.49 -4.89 5.00
C MET A 47 -14.37 -5.71 3.70
N VAL A 48 -15.37 -6.53 3.37
CA VAL A 48 -15.39 -7.28 2.10
C VAL A 48 -15.44 -6.33 0.90
N GLU A 49 -16.21 -5.23 0.97
CA GLU A 49 -16.23 -4.20 -0.06
C GLU A 49 -14.85 -3.55 -0.25
N ASN A 50 -14.13 -3.26 0.84
CA ASN A 50 -12.76 -2.77 0.80
C ASN A 50 -11.81 -3.78 0.11
N VAL A 51 -11.93 -5.08 0.41
CA VAL A 51 -11.14 -6.14 -0.26
C VAL A 51 -11.45 -6.20 -1.76
N ILE A 52 -12.72 -6.08 -2.15
CA ILE A 52 -13.12 -6.06 -3.56
C ILE A 52 -12.56 -4.83 -4.26
N ALA A 53 -12.61 -3.66 -3.63
CA ALA A 53 -12.04 -2.43 -4.18
C ALA A 53 -10.51 -2.56 -4.34
N TRP A 54 -9.82 -3.12 -3.34
CA TRP A 54 -8.38 -3.38 -3.40
C TRP A 54 -8.01 -4.31 -4.56
N ASN A 55 -8.74 -5.42 -4.73
CA ASN A 55 -8.55 -6.38 -5.83
C ASN A 55 -8.87 -5.82 -7.22
N ARG A 56 -9.39 -4.59 -7.35
CA ARG A 56 -9.55 -3.92 -8.66
C ARG A 56 -8.36 -3.05 -9.03
N LEU A 57 -7.53 -2.70 -8.05
CA LEU A 57 -6.30 -1.94 -8.28
C LEU A 57 -5.12 -2.85 -8.70
N PHE A 58 -5.33 -4.18 -8.72
CA PHE A 58 -4.38 -5.23 -9.09
C PHE A 58 -5.07 -6.35 -9.88
#